data_AF-A0A9E1ZNU6-F1
#
_entry.id   AF-A0A9E1ZNU6-F1
#
_cell.length_a   1.000
_cell.length_b   1.000
_cell.length_c   1.000
_cell.angle_alpha   90.00
_cell.angle_beta   90.00
_cell.angle_gamma   90.00
#
_symmetry.space_group_name_H-M   'P 1'
#
loop_
_entity.id
_entity.type
_entity.pdbx_description
1 polymer ?
#
loop_
_entity_poly.entity_id
_entity_poly.type
_entity_poly.pdbx_seq_one_letter_code
_entity_poly.pdbx_strand_id
1 'polypeptide(L)'
;AARIDGCSEIGIWAKIMLPLTLPAIAAIATLEFTWIFNDYLWAIVLTSNDALKPVTAGLATLQGQFITDWPVIVSGALIGTLPTLLVFLFLQRYFIEGLTLGSSK
;
A
#
# COMPACT_ATOMS: atom_id res chain seq x y z
N ALA A 1 -4.01 3.85 34.45
CA ALA A 1 -2.72 4.49 34.75
C ALA A 1 -2.64 5.88 34.11
N ALA A 2 -2.51 6.01 32.78
CA ALA A 2 -2.22 7.29 32.12
C ALA A 2 -3.14 8.50 32.43
N ARG A 3 -4.45 8.31 32.66
CA ARG A 3 -5.34 9.40 33.13
C ARG A 3 -5.07 9.83 34.58
N ILE A 4 -4.72 8.86 35.42
CA ILE A 4 -4.35 9.09 36.83
C ILE A 4 -3.00 9.82 36.89
N ASP A 5 -2.11 9.57 35.91
CA ASP A 5 -0.81 10.24 35.76
C ASP A 5 -0.90 11.66 35.14
N GLY A 6 -2.11 12.22 34.99
CA GLY A 6 -2.32 13.58 34.49
C GLY A 6 -2.10 13.77 32.99
N CYS A 7 -2.00 12.69 32.22
CA CYS A 7 -1.80 12.77 30.77
C CYS A 7 -3.11 13.21 30.07
N SER A 8 -3.03 14.20 29.17
CA SER A 8 -4.18 14.64 28.37
C SER A 8 -4.65 13.54 27.42
N GLU A 9 -5.92 13.57 26.99
CA GLU A 9 -6.49 12.56 26.07
C GLU A 9 -5.67 12.39 24.79
N ILE A 10 -5.21 13.51 24.21
CA ILE A 10 -4.34 13.51 23.02
C ILE A 10 -2.99 12.87 23.34
N GLY A 11 -2.45 13.11 24.54
CA GLY A 11 -1.21 12.49 25.00
C GLY A 11 -1.34 10.97 25.16
N ILE A 12 -2.47 10.48 25.67
CA ILE A 12 -2.78 9.05 25.77
C ILE A 12 -2.90 8.43 24.38
N TRP A 13 -3.64 9.06 23.48
CA TRP A 13 -3.81 8.59 22.11
C TRP A 13 -2.46 8.48 21.38
N ALA A 14 -1.65 9.54 21.39
CA ALA A 14 -0.39 9.58 20.64
C ALA A 14 0.71 8.68 21.24
N LYS A 15 0.81 8.60 22.57
CA LYS A 15 1.91 7.89 23.23
C LYS A 15 1.62 6.42 23.53
N ILE A 16 0.35 6.04 23.63
CA ILE A 16 -0.03 4.68 24.05
C ILE A 16 -0.84 3.98 22.97
N MET A 17 -1.93 4.59 22.49
CA MET A 17 -2.81 3.93 21.51
C MET A 17 -2.15 3.81 20.14
N LEU A 18 -1.60 4.90 19.61
CA LEU A 18 -0.99 4.96 18.28
C LEU A 18 0.15 3.92 18.08
N PRO A 19 1.16 3.80 18.97
CA PRO A 19 2.20 2.80 18.79
C PRO A 19 1.69 1.36 18.89
N LEU A 20 0.64 1.12 19.68
CA LEU A 20 0.02 -0.21 19.79
C LEU A 20 -0.73 -0.59 18.51
N THR A 21 -1.31 0.39 17.81
CA THR A 21 -2.05 0.16 16.56
C THR A 21 -1.18 0.23 15.30
N LEU A 22 0.09 0.65 15.40
CA LEU A 22 1.03 0.71 14.25
C LEU A 22 1.08 -0.58 13.42
N PRO A 23 1.15 -1.80 14.00
CA PRO A 23 1.11 -3.04 13.21
C PRO A 23 -0.17 -3.21 12.38
N ALA A 24 -1.33 -2.87 12.97
CA ALA A 24 -2.61 -2.94 12.27
C ALA A 24 -2.73 -1.88 11.17
N ILE A 25 -2.23 -0.67 11.44
CA ILE A 25 -2.17 0.42 10.45
C ILE A 25 -1.25 0.03 9.30
N ALA A 26 -0.08 -0.56 9.58
CA ALA A 26 0.84 -1.03 8.55
C ALA A 26 0.21 -2.11 7.66
N ALA A 27 -0.58 -3.02 8.25
CA ALA A 27 -1.30 -4.04 7.49
C ALA A 27 -2.35 -3.44 6.56
N ILE A 28 -3.21 -2.57 7.08
CA ILE A 28 -4.23 -1.89 6.28
C ILE A 28 -3.58 -1.01 5.21
N ALA A 29 -2.54 -0.25 5.54
CA ALA A 29 -1.83 0.60 4.59
C ALA A 29 -1.23 -0.20 3.43
N THR A 30 -0.66 -1.37 3.72
CA THR A 30 -0.12 -2.26 2.67
C THR A 30 -1.23 -2.78 1.75
N LEU A 31 -2.35 -3.21 2.34
CA LEU A 31 -3.48 -3.75 1.60
C LEU A 31 -4.14 -2.66 0.75
N GLU A 32 -4.52 -1.53 1.35
CA GLU A 32 -5.13 -0.39 0.66
C GLU A 32 -4.21 0.18 -0.43
N PHE A 33 -2.91 0.32 -0.16
CA PHE A 33 -1.96 0.78 -1.19
C PHE A 33 -1.98 -0.17 -2.39
N THR A 34 -1.98 -1.48 -2.16
CA THR A 34 -2.04 -2.46 -3.25
C THR A 34 -3.32 -2.33 -4.04
N TRP A 35 -4.47 -2.16 -3.38
CA TRP A 35 -5.76 -1.98 -4.06
C TRP A 35 -5.81 -0.70 -4.89
N ILE A 36 -5.51 0.44 -4.28
CA ILE A 36 -5.57 1.76 -4.92
C ILE A 36 -4.58 1.86 -6.07
N PHE A 37 -3.36 1.34 -5.88
CA PHE A 37 -2.33 1.38 -6.93
C PHE A 37 -2.68 0.49 -8.12
N ASN A 38 -3.35 -0.65 -7.88
CA ASN A 38 -3.74 -1.58 -8.93
C ASN A 38 -5.12 -1.27 -9.55
N ASP A 39 -5.80 -0.21 -9.11
CA ASP A 39 -7.15 0.08 -9.54
C ASP A 39 -7.20 0.55 -11.01
N TYR A 40 -7.63 -0.36 -11.89
CA TYR A 40 -7.68 -0.15 -13.32
C TYR A 40 -8.97 0.56 -13.78
N LEU A 41 -10.11 0.24 -13.17
CA LEU A 41 -11.41 0.72 -13.62
C LEU A 41 -11.51 2.23 -13.45
N TRP A 42 -11.20 2.72 -12.25
CA TRP A 42 -11.22 4.16 -11.99
C TRP A 42 -10.17 4.90 -12.83
N ALA A 43 -9.02 4.28 -13.11
CA ALA A 43 -7.99 4.86 -13.94
C ALA A 43 -8.50 5.17 -15.37
N ILE A 44 -9.19 4.24 -16.03
CA ILE A 44 -9.70 4.45 -17.39
C ILE A 44 -10.95 5.32 -17.45
N VAL A 45 -11.75 5.36 -16.38
CA VAL A 45 -12.99 6.16 -16.33
C VAL A 45 -12.69 7.64 -16.06
N LEU A 46 -11.78 7.93 -15.13
CA LEU A 46 -11.49 9.31 -14.71
C LEU A 46 -10.37 9.97 -15.51
N THR A 47 -9.45 9.18 -16.08
CA THR A 47 -8.24 9.74 -16.69
C THR A 47 -8.36 9.78 -18.21
N SER A 48 -8.60 10.98 -18.74
CA SER A 48 -8.64 11.22 -20.19
C SER A 48 -7.28 11.63 -20.77
N ASN A 49 -6.38 12.16 -19.95
CA ASN A 49 -5.04 12.61 -20.40
C ASN A 49 -4.01 11.48 -20.23
N ASP A 50 -3.38 11.07 -21.34
CA ASP A 50 -2.35 10.02 -21.34
C ASP A 50 -1.17 10.31 -20.41
N ALA A 51 -0.79 11.57 -20.25
CA ALA A 51 0.32 11.95 -19.35
C ALA A 51 0.02 11.72 -17.87
N LEU A 52 -1.26 11.54 -17.51
CA LEU A 52 -1.72 11.33 -16.13
C LEU A 52 -2.16 9.89 -15.87
N LYS A 53 -2.05 9.00 -16.88
CA LYS A 53 -2.52 7.62 -16.73
C LYS A 53 -1.69 6.85 -15.71
N PRO A 54 -2.33 6.19 -14.73
CA PRO A 54 -1.66 5.23 -13.87
C PRO A 54 -1.00 4.11 -14.67
N VAL A 55 0.08 3.54 -14.12
CA VAL A 55 0.85 2.47 -14.78
C VAL A 55 -0.04 1.29 -15.20
N THR A 56 -1.04 0.93 -14.38
CA THR A 56 -2.00 -0.12 -14.72
C THR A 56 -2.78 0.17 -16.00
N ALA A 57 -3.25 1.41 -16.18
CA ALA A 57 -3.94 1.83 -17.39
C ALA A 57 -3.00 1.97 -18.60
N GLY A 58 -1.77 2.45 -18.37
CA GLY A 58 -0.74 2.53 -19.42
C GLY A 58 -0.28 1.17 -19.93
N LEU A 59 -0.21 0.14 -19.08
CA LEU A 59 0.13 -1.22 -19.50
C LEU A 59 -0.94 -1.80 -20.43
N ALA A 60 -2.22 -1.45 -20.23
CA ALA A 60 -3.30 -1.89 -21.11
C ALA A 60 -3.17 -1.33 -22.53
N THR A 61 -2.54 -0.15 -22.72
CA THR A 61 -2.32 0.41 -24.06
C THR A 61 -1.24 -0.31 -24.85
N LEU A 62 -0.43 -1.16 -24.19
CA LEU A 62 0.60 -1.97 -24.84
C LEU A 62 0.03 -3.25 -25.49
N GLN A 63 -1.22 -3.62 -25.18
CA GLN A 63 -1.91 -4.68 -25.92
C GLN A 63 -2.29 -4.20 -27.31
N GLY A 64 -1.66 -4.79 -28.33
CA GLY A 64 -1.94 -4.48 -29.73
C GLY A 64 -3.26 -5.09 -30.21
N GLN A 65 -3.90 -4.43 -31.17
CA GLN A 65 -5.16 -4.89 -31.77
C GLN A 65 -5.01 -6.19 -32.60
N PHE A 66 -3.81 -6.43 -33.15
CA PHE A 66 -3.56 -7.56 -34.06
C PHE A 66 -2.40 -8.46 -33.61
N ILE A 67 -1.37 -7.88 -33.00
CA ILE A 67 -0.20 -8.60 -32.48
C ILE A 67 0.19 -7.96 -31.15
N THR A 68 0.40 -8.79 -30.13
CA THR A 68 0.75 -8.37 -28.78
C THR A 68 2.17 -8.81 -28.45
N ASP A 69 3.04 -7.85 -28.12
CA ASP A 69 4.40 -8.12 -27.65
C ASP A 69 4.38 -8.41 -26.14
N TRP A 70 4.25 -9.68 -25.80
CA TRP A 70 4.22 -10.15 -24.42
C TRP A 70 5.48 -9.82 -23.61
N PRO A 71 6.70 -9.99 -24.14
CA PRO A 71 7.92 -9.54 -23.45
C PRO A 71 7.87 -8.08 -22.99
N VAL A 72 7.38 -7.17 -23.85
CA VAL A 72 7.26 -5.74 -23.49
C VAL A 72 6.21 -5.53 -22.38
N ILE A 73 5.06 -6.18 -22.46
CA ILE A 73 4.01 -6.06 -21.43
C ILE A 73 4.49 -6.61 -20.08
N VAL A 74 5.11 -7.80 -20.08
CA VAL A 74 5.55 -8.46 -18.85
C VAL A 74 6.68 -7.68 -18.19
N SER A 75 7.63 -7.15 -18.97
CA SER A 75 8.69 -6.29 -18.42
C SER A 75 8.13 -4.99 -17.82
N GLY A 76 7.16 -4.37 -18.49
CA GLY A 76 6.43 -3.21 -17.95
C GLY A 76 5.67 -3.55 -16.66
N ALA A 77 5.00 -4.70 -16.60
CA ALA A 77 4.26 -5.15 -15.42
C ALA A 77 5.18 -5.42 -14.22
N LEU A 78 6.37 -5.98 -14.47
CA LEU A 78 7.40 -6.17 -13.43
C LEU A 78 7.83 -4.83 -12.84
N ILE A 79 8.09 -3.83 -13.69
CA ILE A 79 8.43 -2.46 -13.25
C ILE A 79 7.25 -1.85 -12.48
N GLY A 80 6.02 -2.00 -12.99
CA GLY A 80 4.80 -1.53 -12.35
C GLY A 80 4.53 -2.15 -10.99
N THR A 81 5.05 -3.34 -10.71
CA THR A 81 4.90 -4.02 -9.41
C THR A 81 5.94 -3.56 -8.37
N LEU A 82 6.99 -2.83 -8.77
CA LEU A 82 8.02 -2.37 -7.83
C LEU A 82 7.49 -1.49 -6.70
N PRO A 83 6.59 -0.51 -6.94
CA PRO A 83 6.10 0.35 -5.86
C PRO A 83 5.35 -0.41 -4.77
N THR A 84 4.48 -1.36 -5.15
CA THR A 84 3.75 -2.21 -4.19
C THR A 84 4.69 -3.12 -3.41
N LEU A 85 5.70 -3.70 -4.07
CA LEU A 85 6.76 -4.46 -3.39
C LEU A 85 7.55 -3.62 -2.40
N LEU A 86 7.93 -2.39 -2.77
CA LEU A 86 8.67 -1.51 -1.87
C LEU A 86 7.84 -1.16 -0.63
N VAL A 87 6.56 -0.80 -0.80
CA VAL A 87 5.65 -0.52 0.32
C VAL A 87 5.55 -1.73 1.25
N PHE A 88 5.37 -2.93 0.69
CA PHE A 88 5.34 -4.16 1.46
C PHE A 88 6.64 -4.36 2.25
N LEU A 89 7.81 -4.24 1.61
CA LEU A 89 9.11 -4.44 2.26
C LEU A 89 9.40 -3.43 3.38
N PHE A 90 8.95 -2.18 3.24
CA PHE A 90 9.10 -1.18 4.30
C PHE A 90 8.15 -1.41 5.47
N LEU A 91 6.93 -1.91 5.20
CA LEU A 91 5.91 -2.11 6.22
C LEU A 91 5.97 -3.51 6.88
N GLN A 92 6.61 -4.51 6.26
CA GLN A 92 6.69 -5.88 6.79
C GLN A 92 7.30 -5.95 8.20
N ARG A 93 8.18 -5.01 8.56
CA ARG A 93 8.80 -4.98 9.91
C ARG A 93 7.75 -4.83 11.02
N TYR A 94 6.68 -4.08 10.75
CA TYR A 94 5.63 -3.84 11.73
C TYR A 94 4.76 -5.08 11.97
N PHE A 95 4.67 -5.98 10.98
CA PHE A 95 4.02 -7.28 11.16
C PHE A 95 4.81 -8.16 12.14
N ILE A 96 6.15 -8.18 12.02
CA ILE A 96 7.02 -8.96 12.90
C ILE A 96 6.95 -8.43 14.34
N GLU A 97 7.02 -7.11 14.53
CA GLU A 97 6.88 -6.48 15.84
C GLU A 97 5.52 -6.77 16.49
N GLY A 98 4.42 -6.69 15.71
CA GLY A 98 3.07 -7.00 16.19
C GLY A 98 2.89 -8.44 16.68
N LEU A 99 3.55 -9.41 16.03
CA LEU A 99 3.52 -10.81 16.44
C LEU A 99 4.28 -11.04 17.76
N THR A 100 5.41 -10.34 17.95
CA THR A 100 6.23 -10.49 19.18
C THR A 100 5.56 -9.92 20.43
N LEU A 101 4.78 -8.83 20.31
CA LEU A 101 4.01 -8.26 21.43
C LEU A 101 2.91 -9.20 21.95
N GLY A 102 2.38 -10.08 21.10
CA GLY A 102 1.44 -11.13 21.48
C GLY A 102 2.10 -12.38 22.07
N SER A 103 3.39 -12.61 21.77
CA SER A 103 4.13 -13.81 22.18
C SER A 103 4.76 -13.71 23.57
N SER A 104 4.94 -12.49 24.11
CA SER A 104 5.35 -12.30 25.51
C SER A 104 4.11 -12.28 26.42
N LYS A 105 3.47 -13.44 26.57
CA LYS A 105 2.57 -13.77 27.68
C LYS A 105 2.80 -15.22 28.07
#